data_AF-A0A925ADV8-F1
#
_entry.id   AF-A0A925ADV8-F1
#
_cell.length_a   1.000
_cell.length_b   1.000
_cell.length_c   1.000
_cell.angle_alpha   90.00
_cell.angle_beta   90.00
_cell.angle_gamma   90.00
#
_symmetry.space_group_name_H-M   'P 1'
#
loop_
_entity.id
_entity.type
_entity.pdbx_description
1 polymer ?
#
loop_
_entity_poly.entity_id
_entity_poly.type
_entity_poly.pdbx_seq_one_letter_code
_entity_poly.pdbx_strand_id
1 'polypeptide(L)'
;MSDTNTKPKLTGFEGTFGELLNAKPVEHVLPAVGENLARIGGANGGANISVSGPGGGGLRSDAARQSLRTPVSAAATARGIFSPVVPSEPAAPAKGTPDIFLSPRVVDRQAFNDFSQSLRELIDQAAAGTEALRRSALEADQAKASLRETIAAQQVKLEQSTKLLAQVEQKAMQTRKLIEGAGDPTAKIEEIRTRLDTLVTERLDQLTLRVDEAVRAAEGRISSVDDRLGPLLKEADRRITSLNGQLDAQLAPSIAGLQYLCDRADIIMGKAGPDGATIGGVGLSDLVVRAERTKDEAAFALRQLDSVREQADQARRILGDSVNGSVPLIDEVASIQGHLEASIARATELGKTTQDAITQELTTQRDAVTQAIGQLSVDSERLRTELTGEIENAHLARRAASQAAVTGEEAAGHLTRLLDRLEPWHGVLLAPTGSDNLPLPLRDVLNAVRVELKRDLAGVASALRAVAERTEKVLEAETTAVDVVTPEDKAPAVAQVASTEPVPVSEIESKGDPTP
;
A
#
# COMPACT_ATOMS: atom_id res chain seq x y z
N MET A 1 12.34 -73.10 -45.33
CA MET A 1 13.06 -72.22 -44.39
C MET A 1 12.75 -70.80 -44.81
N SER A 2 11.78 -70.25 -44.11
CA SER A 2 11.06 -69.01 -44.32
C SER A 2 11.29 -68.19 -43.06
N ASP A 3 11.71 -66.93 -43.18
CA ASP A 3 11.42 -65.83 -42.24
C ASP A 3 11.94 -64.51 -42.84
N THR A 4 11.02 -63.67 -43.35
CA THR A 4 10.49 -62.43 -42.73
C THR A 4 11.31 -61.18 -43.06
N ASN A 5 10.92 -60.53 -44.17
CA ASN A 5 11.28 -59.16 -44.50
C ASN A 5 10.05 -58.27 -44.22
N THR A 6 10.05 -57.59 -43.08
CA THR A 6 8.99 -56.65 -42.65
C THR A 6 9.33 -55.24 -43.16
N LYS A 7 8.64 -54.82 -44.23
CA LYS A 7 8.55 -53.41 -44.63
C LYS A 7 7.62 -52.67 -43.65
N PRO A 8 7.98 -51.46 -43.17
CA PRO A 8 7.02 -50.61 -42.47
C PRO A 8 6.05 -49.98 -43.47
N LYS A 9 4.75 -50.14 -43.20
CA LYS A 9 3.66 -49.41 -43.86
C LYS A 9 3.65 -47.97 -43.34
N LEU A 10 3.96 -47.00 -44.20
CA LEU A 10 3.49 -45.62 -44.01
C LEU A 10 2.05 -45.55 -44.53
N THR A 11 1.10 -45.46 -43.61
CA THR A 11 -0.28 -45.04 -43.90
C THR A 11 -0.63 -43.94 -42.92
N GLY A 12 -0.97 -42.76 -43.44
CA GLY A 12 -1.75 -41.75 -42.72
C GLY A 12 -1.04 -40.43 -42.46
N PHE A 13 -0.98 -39.55 -43.47
CA PHE A 13 -1.01 -38.10 -43.25
C PHE A 13 -1.47 -37.36 -44.51
N GLU A 14 -2.71 -37.62 -44.96
CA GLU A 14 -3.44 -36.67 -45.80
C GLU A 14 -4.24 -35.76 -44.85
N GLY A 15 -3.58 -34.69 -44.40
CA GLY A 15 -4.21 -33.56 -43.72
C GLY A 15 -4.20 -32.37 -44.67
N THR A 16 -5.38 -32.00 -45.14
CA THR A 16 -5.70 -30.87 -46.01
C THR A 16 -5.14 -29.54 -45.49
N PHE A 17 -4.09 -29.02 -46.14
CA PHE A 17 -3.50 -27.70 -45.86
C PHE A 17 -4.22 -26.53 -46.59
N GLY A 18 -5.46 -26.75 -47.04
CA GLY A 18 -6.17 -25.85 -47.97
C GLY A 18 -7.26 -24.96 -47.37
N GLU A 19 -7.57 -25.04 -46.07
CA GLU A 19 -8.77 -24.39 -45.49
C GLU A 19 -8.50 -23.27 -44.46
N LEU A 20 -7.25 -22.87 -44.23
CA LEU A 20 -6.91 -21.83 -43.23
C LEU A 20 -6.73 -20.40 -43.77
N LEU A 21 -7.04 -20.14 -45.05
CA LEU A 21 -6.90 -18.80 -45.65
C LEU A 21 -8.23 -18.11 -46.00
N ASN A 22 -9.37 -18.53 -45.43
CA ASN A 22 -10.65 -17.89 -45.73
C ASN A 22 -11.56 -17.68 -44.51
N ALA A 23 -10.98 -17.29 -43.37
CA ALA A 23 -11.74 -16.79 -42.24
C ALA A 23 -12.04 -15.28 -42.42
N LYS A 24 -13.33 -14.95 -42.47
CA LYS A 24 -13.89 -13.59 -42.50
C LYS A 24 -13.25 -12.66 -41.45
N PRO A 25 -13.11 -11.36 -41.73
CA PRO A 25 -12.71 -10.40 -40.70
C PRO A 25 -13.80 -10.31 -39.63
N VAL A 26 -13.44 -10.64 -38.40
CA VAL A 26 -14.26 -10.39 -37.22
C VAL A 26 -14.14 -8.92 -36.89
N GLU A 27 -15.19 -8.15 -37.21
CA GLU A 27 -15.40 -6.81 -36.66
C GLU A 27 -15.66 -6.93 -35.16
N HIS A 28 -14.64 -6.71 -34.35
CA HIS A 28 -14.82 -6.36 -32.95
C HIS A 28 -14.34 -4.93 -32.70
N VAL A 29 -15.35 -4.11 -32.40
CA VAL A 29 -15.34 -2.76 -31.85
C VAL A 29 -14.33 -2.64 -30.70
N LEU A 30 -13.29 -1.84 -30.91
CA LEU A 30 -12.50 -1.22 -29.85
C LEU A 30 -13.13 0.13 -29.50
N PRO A 31 -13.36 0.46 -28.22
CA PRO A 31 -13.74 1.81 -27.83
C PRO A 31 -12.53 2.74 -27.99
N ALA A 32 -12.78 3.87 -28.63
CA ALA A 32 -11.83 4.95 -28.83
C ALA A 32 -11.25 5.45 -27.50
N VAL A 33 -9.93 5.35 -27.35
CA VAL A 33 -9.15 6.19 -26.44
C VAL A 33 -8.07 6.87 -27.27
N GLY A 34 -8.47 7.95 -27.91
CA GLY A 34 -7.58 8.90 -28.54
C GLY A 34 -8.21 10.27 -28.43
N GLU A 35 -7.68 11.11 -27.54
CA GLU A 35 -7.58 12.58 -27.67
C GLU A 35 -7.22 13.19 -26.30
N ASN A 36 -5.92 13.41 -26.07
CA ASN A 36 -5.42 14.53 -25.25
C ASN A 36 -3.88 14.57 -25.27
N LEU A 37 -3.28 14.77 -26.45
CA LEU A 37 -1.86 15.09 -26.55
C LEU A 37 -1.58 15.87 -27.84
N ALA A 38 -2.22 17.02 -27.98
CA ALA A 38 -1.87 18.02 -29.00
C ALA A 38 -2.34 19.42 -28.60
N ARG A 39 -1.71 20.03 -27.58
CA ARG A 39 -1.60 21.49 -27.44
C ARG A 39 -0.67 21.81 -26.27
N ILE A 40 0.59 22.09 -26.60
CA ILE A 40 1.37 23.26 -26.20
C ILE A 40 2.70 23.13 -26.95
N GLY A 41 2.72 23.70 -28.16
CA GLY A 41 3.97 24.15 -28.76
C GLY A 41 4.30 25.49 -28.11
N GLY A 42 5.55 25.66 -27.68
CA GLY A 42 6.00 26.88 -27.02
C GLY A 42 7.51 26.95 -26.89
N ALA A 43 8.16 27.33 -28.00
CA ALA A 43 9.40 28.09 -28.09
C ALA A 43 10.59 27.70 -27.18
N ASN A 44 11.59 27.10 -27.83
CA ASN A 44 13.00 27.23 -27.46
C ASN A 44 13.38 28.72 -27.41
N GLY A 45 13.76 29.19 -26.22
CA GLY A 45 14.44 30.47 -26.02
C GLY A 45 15.45 30.29 -24.88
N GLY A 46 16.72 30.17 -25.23
CA GLY A 46 17.80 29.95 -24.27
C GLY A 46 17.95 31.09 -23.27
N ALA A 47 18.13 30.73 -22.01
CA ALA A 47 18.73 31.58 -21.00
C ALA A 47 19.58 30.71 -20.08
N ASN A 48 20.91 30.94 -20.14
CA ASN A 48 21.86 30.51 -19.13
C ASN A 48 21.37 30.99 -17.75
N ILE A 49 21.04 30.05 -16.87
CA ILE A 49 20.92 30.34 -15.43
C ILE A 49 21.87 29.39 -14.70
N SER A 50 22.95 30.00 -14.23
CA SER A 50 23.89 29.48 -13.26
C SER A 50 23.16 28.96 -12.02
N VAL A 51 23.26 27.65 -11.75
CA VAL A 51 22.88 27.07 -10.47
C VAL A 51 24.08 27.16 -9.54
N SER A 52 24.12 28.26 -8.78
CA SER A 52 24.84 28.35 -7.52
C SER A 52 24.16 27.41 -6.52
N GLY A 53 24.93 26.48 -5.94
CA GLY A 53 24.41 25.51 -4.98
C GLY A 53 24.00 26.15 -3.65
N PRO A 54 23.11 25.49 -2.87
CA PRO A 54 23.04 25.69 -1.44
C PRO A 54 23.99 24.67 -0.79
N GLY A 55 25.04 25.07 -0.08
CA GLY A 55 24.92 25.98 1.04
C GLY A 55 24.50 25.18 2.27
N GLY A 56 25.43 24.35 2.76
CA GLY A 56 25.31 23.72 4.07
C GLY A 56 25.21 24.80 5.14
N GLY A 57 24.10 24.79 5.86
CA GLY A 57 23.83 25.70 6.97
C GLY A 57 23.13 24.93 8.06
N GLY A 58 23.91 24.20 8.86
CA GLY A 58 23.44 23.63 10.11
C GLY A 58 23.00 24.74 11.05
N LEU A 59 21.73 24.73 11.44
CA LEU A 59 21.23 25.52 12.55
C LEU A 59 20.39 24.60 13.46
N ARG A 60 21.08 24.18 14.51
CA ARG A 60 20.63 24.03 15.89
C ARG A 60 19.13 24.14 16.11
N SER A 61 18.51 23.01 16.41
CA SER A 61 17.25 22.89 17.12
C SER A 61 17.48 23.19 18.61
N ASP A 62 17.49 24.48 18.97
CA ASP A 62 17.35 24.89 20.37
C ASP A 62 15.90 24.71 20.81
N ALA A 63 15.76 23.93 21.89
CA ALA A 63 14.52 23.62 22.56
C ALA A 63 13.89 24.89 23.16
N ALA A 64 12.86 25.43 22.51
CA ALA A 64 11.97 26.42 23.09
C ALA A 64 10.73 25.74 23.67
N ARG A 65 10.82 25.35 24.95
CA ARG A 65 9.65 25.10 25.81
C ARG A 65 8.87 26.41 25.95
N GLN A 66 7.78 26.59 25.22
CA GLN A 66 6.80 27.64 25.48
C GLN A 66 5.54 27.03 26.10
N SER A 67 5.54 27.06 27.44
CA SER A 67 4.35 26.89 28.26
C SER A 67 3.39 28.06 28.02
N LEU A 68 2.27 27.83 27.34
CA LEU A 68 1.14 28.75 27.36
C LEU A 68 0.37 28.54 28.67
N ARG A 69 0.70 29.42 29.62
CA ARG A 69 -0.01 29.64 30.87
C ARG A 69 -1.44 30.08 30.59
N THR A 70 -2.40 29.31 31.08
CA THR A 70 -3.76 29.80 31.35
C THR A 70 -3.73 30.69 32.61
N PRO A 71 -4.50 31.79 32.66
CA PRO A 71 -4.56 32.63 33.84
C PRO A 71 -5.38 31.94 34.93
N VAL A 72 -4.70 31.42 35.95
CA VAL A 72 -5.34 31.09 37.23
C VAL A 72 -5.73 32.41 37.89
N SER A 73 -7.03 32.68 37.91
CA SER A 73 -7.65 33.72 38.73
C SER A 73 -7.39 33.39 40.20
N ALA A 74 -6.30 33.94 40.74
CA ALA A 74 -6.02 33.96 42.16
C ALA A 74 -6.87 35.07 42.78
N ALA A 75 -8.08 34.73 43.21
CA ALA A 75 -8.82 35.52 44.19
C ALA A 75 -8.11 35.38 45.55
N ALA A 76 -7.02 36.12 45.70
CA ALA A 76 -6.32 36.29 46.96
C ALA A 76 -7.25 37.06 47.91
N THR A 77 -7.66 36.31 48.93
CA THR A 77 -8.19 36.74 50.22
C THR A 77 -7.45 37.97 50.76
N ALA A 78 -7.90 39.18 50.40
CA ALA A 78 -7.51 40.41 51.07
C ALA A 78 -8.59 40.73 52.10
N ARG A 79 -8.24 40.41 53.35
CA ARG A 79 -8.97 40.65 54.59
C ARG A 79 -9.66 42.02 54.59
N GLY A 80 -10.99 41.98 54.46
CA GLY A 80 -11.86 43.07 54.87
C GLY A 80 -11.70 43.32 56.36
N ILE A 81 -11.30 44.54 56.67
CA ILE A 81 -11.29 45.16 57.98
C ILE A 81 -12.74 45.14 58.49
N PHE A 82 -13.08 44.15 59.30
CA PHE A 82 -14.24 44.24 60.20
C PHE A 82 -13.70 44.42 61.61
N SER A 83 -13.92 45.61 62.13
CA SER A 83 -13.71 45.98 63.52
C SER A 83 -14.31 44.94 64.46
N PRO A 84 -13.58 44.47 65.47
CA PRO A 84 -14.19 43.75 66.57
C PRO A 84 -15.00 44.77 67.38
N VAL A 85 -16.33 44.68 67.33
CA VAL A 85 -17.18 45.33 68.34
C VAL A 85 -16.92 44.61 69.65
N VAL A 86 -16.15 45.28 70.50
CA VAL A 86 -15.88 44.92 71.88
C VAL A 86 -17.21 44.86 72.63
N PRO A 87 -17.57 43.76 73.31
CA PRO A 87 -18.68 43.76 74.24
C PRO A 87 -18.28 44.55 75.48
N SER A 88 -18.83 45.75 75.62
CA SER A 88 -18.70 46.55 76.83
C SER A 88 -19.38 45.86 78.00
N GLU A 89 -18.53 45.41 78.90
CA GLU A 89 -18.75 44.90 80.25
C GLU A 89 -19.58 45.87 81.11
N PRO A 90 -20.72 45.47 81.70
CA PRO A 90 -21.38 46.24 82.74
C PRO A 90 -20.70 45.97 84.08
N ALA A 91 -19.75 46.82 84.46
CA ALA A 91 -19.16 46.83 85.80
C ALA A 91 -20.16 47.38 86.84
N ALA A 92 -20.13 46.72 87.99
CA ALA A 92 -21.03 46.80 89.13
C ALA A 92 -20.96 48.15 89.92
N PRO A 93 -21.90 48.37 90.86
CA PRO A 93 -22.29 49.69 91.37
C PRO A 93 -21.57 50.08 92.68
N ALA A 94 -21.40 51.40 92.91
CA ALA A 94 -20.97 51.91 94.21
C ALA A 94 -21.74 53.17 94.63
N LYS A 95 -22.61 52.95 95.64
CA LYS A 95 -22.91 53.77 96.83
C LYS A 95 -23.16 55.28 96.69
N GLY A 96 -24.35 55.68 97.12
CA GLY A 96 -24.63 57.04 97.60
C GLY A 96 -26.13 57.33 97.73
N THR A 97 -26.75 56.85 98.80
CA THR A 97 -28.07 57.30 99.29
C THR A 97 -28.10 58.83 99.49
N PRO A 98 -29.25 59.48 99.28
CA PRO A 98 -29.96 59.91 100.48
C PRO A 98 -31.46 59.58 100.46
N ASP A 99 -31.92 59.10 101.60
CA ASP A 99 -33.24 59.30 102.21
C ASP A 99 -34.38 59.74 101.28
N ILE A 100 -35.12 58.75 100.78
CA ILE A 100 -36.49 58.95 100.31
C ILE A 100 -37.39 57.98 101.08
N PHE A 101 -38.03 58.56 102.09
CA PHE A 101 -39.15 58.10 102.89
C PHE A 101 -39.76 56.73 102.49
N LEU A 102 -39.56 55.77 103.39
CA LEU A 102 -40.37 54.57 103.52
C LEU A 102 -41.79 54.97 103.94
N SER A 103 -42.64 55.30 102.96
CA SER A 103 -44.06 54.97 103.10
C SER A 103 -44.20 53.44 103.09
N PRO A 104 -45.21 52.86 103.75
CA PRO A 104 -45.42 51.42 103.78
C PRO A 104 -45.61 50.94 102.33
N ARG A 105 -44.55 50.35 101.73
CA ARG A 105 -44.65 49.68 100.44
C ARG A 105 -45.46 48.42 100.68
N VAL A 106 -46.76 48.55 100.52
CA VAL A 106 -47.62 47.46 100.09
C VAL A 106 -46.99 47.00 98.78
N VAL A 107 -46.17 45.94 98.85
CA VAL A 107 -45.76 45.22 97.65
C VAL A 107 -47.07 44.73 97.08
N ASP A 108 -47.51 45.41 96.03
CA ASP A 108 -48.71 45.03 95.34
C ASP A 108 -48.43 43.63 94.80
N ARG A 109 -48.97 42.61 95.49
CA ARG A 109 -48.70 41.20 95.19
C ARG A 109 -48.98 40.90 93.72
N GLN A 110 -49.89 41.69 93.14
CA GLN A 110 -50.24 41.66 91.74
C GLN A 110 -49.08 42.18 90.88
N ALA A 111 -48.55 43.39 91.11
CA ALA A 111 -47.42 43.93 90.35
C ALA A 111 -46.15 43.08 90.46
N PHE A 112 -45.88 42.48 91.63
CA PHE A 112 -44.75 41.56 91.78
C PHE A 112 -44.98 40.23 91.04
N ASN A 113 -46.20 39.68 91.10
CA ASN A 113 -46.55 38.48 90.32
C ASN A 113 -46.45 38.76 88.81
N ASP A 114 -46.98 39.87 88.33
CA ASP A 114 -46.96 40.27 86.93
C ASP A 114 -45.50 40.44 86.43
N PHE A 115 -44.64 41.08 87.24
CA PHE A 115 -43.22 41.23 86.90
C PHE A 115 -42.49 39.88 86.91
N SER A 116 -42.80 39.00 87.87
CA SER A 116 -42.20 37.65 87.92
C SER A 116 -42.69 36.73 86.79
N GLN A 117 -43.94 36.89 86.35
CA GLN A 117 -44.48 36.23 85.16
C GLN A 117 -43.81 36.76 83.89
N SER A 118 -43.67 38.08 83.75
CA SER A 118 -42.95 38.69 82.64
C SER A 118 -41.50 38.21 82.56
N LEU A 119 -40.80 38.08 83.70
CA LEU A 119 -39.44 37.52 83.73
C LEU A 119 -39.40 36.04 83.35
N ARG A 120 -40.37 35.22 83.78
CA ARG A 120 -40.46 33.81 83.36
C ARG A 120 -40.75 33.69 81.89
N GLU A 121 -41.69 34.47 81.38
CA GLU A 121 -41.95 34.54 79.94
C GLU A 121 -40.68 34.95 79.20
N LEU A 122 -39.97 35.99 79.63
CA LEU A 122 -38.73 36.44 78.97
C LEU A 122 -37.60 35.40 79.01
N ILE A 123 -37.54 34.56 80.05
CA ILE A 123 -36.60 33.44 80.16
C ILE A 123 -37.00 32.29 79.22
N ASP A 124 -38.26 31.87 79.22
CA ASP A 124 -38.77 30.83 78.31
C ASP A 124 -38.63 31.27 76.85
N GLN A 125 -38.81 32.56 76.64
CA GLN A 125 -38.59 33.26 75.41
C GLN A 125 -37.11 33.20 74.95
N ALA A 126 -36.19 33.59 75.81
CA ALA A 126 -34.76 33.49 75.51
C ALA A 126 -34.32 32.03 75.28
N ALA A 127 -34.94 31.07 75.98
CA ALA A 127 -34.72 29.64 75.76
C ALA A 127 -35.21 29.18 74.38
N ALA A 128 -36.39 29.64 73.93
CA ALA A 128 -36.89 29.35 72.58
C ALA A 128 -36.01 30.00 71.48
N GLY A 129 -35.57 31.23 71.69
CA GLY A 129 -34.65 31.93 70.77
C GLY A 129 -33.29 31.24 70.66
N THR A 130 -32.75 30.73 71.77
CA THR A 130 -31.51 29.96 71.76
C THR A 130 -31.68 28.59 71.09
N GLU A 131 -32.83 27.92 71.21
CA GLU A 131 -33.13 26.72 70.42
C GLU A 131 -33.26 27.01 68.92
N ALA A 132 -33.87 28.13 68.52
CA ALA A 132 -33.98 28.53 67.12
C ALA A 132 -32.60 28.82 66.50
N LEU A 133 -31.73 29.56 67.22
CA LEU A 133 -30.35 29.78 66.81
C LEU A 133 -29.55 28.47 66.74
N ARG A 134 -29.78 27.54 67.68
CA ARG A 134 -29.14 26.22 67.66
C ARG A 134 -29.58 25.38 66.47
N ARG A 135 -30.85 25.43 66.08
CA ARG A 135 -31.36 24.77 64.86
C ARG A 135 -30.79 25.42 63.60
N SER A 136 -30.78 26.74 63.51
CA SER A 136 -30.19 27.47 62.37
C SER A 136 -28.68 27.18 62.24
N ALA A 137 -27.96 27.11 63.35
CA ALA A 137 -26.55 26.69 63.35
C ALA A 137 -26.39 25.25 62.85
N LEU A 138 -27.24 24.31 63.28
CA LEU A 138 -27.23 22.93 62.78
C LEU A 138 -27.57 22.85 61.28
N GLU A 139 -28.52 23.64 60.79
CA GLU A 139 -28.87 23.71 59.36
C GLU A 139 -27.73 24.30 58.53
N ALA A 140 -27.07 25.35 59.03
CA ALA A 140 -25.88 25.92 58.38
C ALA A 140 -24.72 24.91 58.34
N ASP A 141 -24.55 24.11 59.40
CA ASP A 141 -23.55 23.04 59.43
C ASP A 141 -23.90 21.89 58.49
N GLN A 142 -25.18 21.54 58.35
CA GLN A 142 -25.65 20.56 57.35
C GLN A 142 -25.45 21.08 55.91
N ALA A 143 -25.75 22.36 55.64
CA ALA A 143 -25.51 22.97 54.33
C ALA A 143 -24.01 23.06 54.00
N LYS A 144 -23.15 23.32 55.00
CA LYS A 144 -21.70 23.24 54.83
C LYS A 144 -21.24 21.81 54.54
N ALA A 145 -21.84 20.82 55.20
CA ALA A 145 -21.53 19.41 54.94
C ALA A 145 -21.94 19.01 53.51
N SER A 146 -23.12 19.40 53.04
CA SER A 146 -23.57 19.11 51.66
C SER A 146 -22.76 19.86 50.60
N LEU A 147 -22.34 21.10 50.87
CA LEU A 147 -21.40 21.82 49.99
C LEU A 147 -20.04 21.12 49.90
N ARG A 148 -19.52 20.61 51.02
CA ARG A 148 -18.26 19.82 51.01
C ARG A 148 -18.41 18.53 50.22
N GLU A 149 -19.54 17.84 50.37
CA GLU A 149 -19.84 16.62 49.62
C GLU A 149 -19.95 16.88 48.11
N THR A 150 -20.63 17.96 47.71
CA THR A 150 -20.75 18.32 46.29
C THR A 150 -19.42 18.77 45.68
N ILE A 151 -18.59 19.52 46.43
CA ILE A 151 -17.22 19.86 46.01
C ILE A 151 -16.38 18.59 45.84
N ALA A 152 -16.46 17.64 46.78
CA ALA A 152 -15.75 16.37 46.68
C ALA A 152 -16.21 15.57 45.44
N ALA A 153 -17.52 15.50 45.18
CA ALA A 153 -18.06 14.82 44.00
C ALA A 153 -17.63 15.49 42.68
N GLN A 154 -17.58 16.83 42.62
CA GLN A 154 -17.08 17.54 41.44
C GLN A 154 -15.58 17.32 41.24
N GLN A 155 -14.81 17.25 42.31
CA GLN A 155 -13.38 16.97 42.25
C GLN A 155 -13.11 15.56 41.69
N VAL A 156 -13.89 14.56 42.09
CA VAL A 156 -13.82 13.21 41.48
C VAL A 156 -14.15 13.24 39.99
N LYS A 157 -15.15 14.03 39.56
CA LYS A 157 -15.47 14.18 38.12
C LYS A 157 -14.35 14.86 37.33
N LEU A 158 -13.67 15.84 37.91
CA LEU A 158 -12.51 16.48 37.29
C LEU A 158 -11.32 15.51 37.19
N GLU A 159 -11.11 14.66 38.21
CA GLU A 159 -10.11 13.60 38.16
C GLU A 159 -10.45 12.53 37.11
N GLN A 160 -11.73 12.22 36.91
CA GLN A 160 -12.17 11.32 35.83
C GLN A 160 -12.00 11.95 34.46
N SER A 161 -12.39 13.22 34.27
CA SER A 161 -12.25 13.89 32.97
C SER A 161 -10.79 14.08 32.58
N THR A 162 -9.90 14.34 33.54
CA THR A 162 -8.44 14.39 33.30
C THR A 162 -7.86 13.01 32.94
N LYS A 163 -8.35 11.92 33.55
CA LYS A 163 -7.99 10.55 33.13
C LYS A 163 -8.47 10.22 31.71
N LEU A 164 -9.70 10.58 31.36
CA LEU A 164 -10.24 10.39 30.01
C LEU A 164 -9.44 11.21 28.98
N LEU A 165 -9.07 12.45 29.30
CA LEU A 165 -8.22 13.27 28.45
C LEU A 165 -6.87 12.59 28.20
N ALA A 166 -6.24 12.03 29.24
CA ALA A 166 -4.98 11.32 29.11
C ALA A 166 -5.12 10.04 28.26
N GLN A 167 -6.23 9.31 28.38
CA GLN A 167 -6.52 8.15 27.52
C GLN A 167 -6.72 8.54 26.06
N VAL A 168 -7.40 9.67 25.80
CA VAL A 168 -7.57 10.21 24.44
C VAL A 168 -6.22 10.61 23.86
N GLU A 169 -5.35 11.28 24.62
CA GLU A 169 -3.98 11.59 24.19
C GLU A 169 -3.16 10.33 23.90
N GLN A 170 -3.28 9.30 24.74
CA GLN A 170 -2.60 8.02 24.52
C GLN A 170 -3.08 7.34 23.23
N LYS A 171 -4.40 7.27 23.00
CA LYS A 171 -4.95 6.73 21.74
C LYS A 171 -4.52 7.57 20.53
N ALA A 172 -4.47 8.89 20.64
CA ALA A 172 -3.99 9.78 19.59
C ALA A 172 -2.49 9.60 19.29
N MET A 173 -1.65 9.33 20.30
CA MET A 173 -0.26 8.95 20.07
C MET A 173 -0.14 7.57 19.41
N GLN A 174 -0.97 6.61 19.82
CA GLN A 174 -0.97 5.27 19.22
C GLN A 174 -1.38 5.32 17.74
N THR A 175 -2.41 6.10 17.38
CA THR A 175 -2.80 6.29 15.98
C THR A 175 -1.71 7.00 15.17
N ARG A 176 -1.05 8.03 15.72
CA ARG A 176 0.14 8.64 15.07
C ARG A 176 1.25 7.62 14.84
N LYS A 177 1.55 6.78 15.83
CA LYS A 177 2.57 5.73 15.71
C LYS A 177 2.20 4.68 14.65
N LEU A 178 0.92 4.32 14.54
CA LEU A 178 0.44 3.43 13.47
C LEU A 178 0.52 4.09 12.08
N ILE A 179 0.23 5.39 11.98
CA ILE A 179 0.36 6.16 10.72
C ILE A 179 1.84 6.28 10.31
N GLU A 180 2.74 6.63 11.25
CA GLU A 180 4.18 6.67 11.01
C GLU A 180 4.71 5.27 10.64
N GLY A 181 4.27 4.23 11.36
CA GLY A 181 4.59 2.84 11.04
C GLY A 181 4.02 2.34 9.73
N ALA A 182 2.98 2.98 9.16
CA ALA A 182 2.46 2.71 7.82
C ALA A 182 3.22 3.47 6.72
N GLY A 183 3.96 4.53 7.07
CA GLY A 183 4.92 5.18 6.17
C GLY A 183 6.13 4.28 5.86
N ASP A 184 6.60 3.53 6.84
CA ASP A 184 7.74 2.61 6.67
C ASP A 184 7.53 1.50 5.62
N PRO A 185 6.40 0.77 5.55
CA PRO A 185 6.18 -0.25 4.53
C PRO A 185 6.01 0.36 3.13
N THR A 186 5.44 1.57 2.98
CA THR A 186 5.38 2.21 1.66
C THR A 186 6.78 2.62 1.17
N ALA A 187 7.63 3.12 2.07
CA ALA A 187 9.04 3.38 1.77
C ALA A 187 9.80 2.09 1.40
N LYS A 188 9.57 0.98 2.13
CA LYS A 188 10.17 -0.33 1.81
C LYS A 188 9.68 -0.89 0.47
N ILE A 189 8.40 -0.69 0.12
CA ILE A 189 7.86 -1.12 -1.17
C ILE A 189 8.53 -0.33 -2.30
N GLU A 190 8.72 0.97 -2.16
CA GLU A 190 9.45 1.78 -3.16
C GLU A 190 10.94 1.41 -3.23
N GLU A 191 11.58 1.06 -2.11
CA GLU A 191 12.94 0.52 -2.10
C GLU A 191 13.02 -0.83 -2.82
N ILE A 192 12.09 -1.75 -2.57
CA ILE A 192 12.03 -3.04 -3.27
C ILE A 192 11.77 -2.84 -4.77
N ARG A 193 10.89 -1.91 -5.14
CA ARG A 193 10.58 -1.58 -6.52
C ARG A 193 11.80 -1.04 -7.26
N THR A 194 12.49 -0.05 -6.69
CA THR A 194 13.73 0.50 -7.27
C THR A 194 14.82 -0.57 -7.38
N ARG A 195 14.93 -1.47 -6.39
CA ARG A 195 15.85 -2.62 -6.44
C ARG A 195 15.48 -3.65 -7.51
N LEU A 196 14.20 -3.90 -7.72
CA LEU A 196 13.72 -4.75 -8.82
C LEU A 196 13.99 -4.11 -10.17
N ASP A 197 13.70 -2.83 -10.35
CA ASP A 197 13.95 -2.10 -11.59
C ASP A 197 15.45 -2.13 -11.95
N THR A 198 16.32 -1.87 -10.97
CA THR A 198 17.79 -1.97 -11.15
C THR A 198 18.25 -3.38 -11.52
N LEU A 199 17.74 -4.42 -10.83
CA LEU A 199 18.08 -5.81 -11.15
C LEU A 199 17.58 -6.21 -12.56
N VAL A 200 16.37 -5.78 -12.93
CA VAL A 200 15.83 -6.02 -14.28
C VAL A 200 16.69 -5.32 -15.33
N THR A 201 17.07 -4.06 -15.13
CA THR A 201 17.98 -3.36 -16.05
C THR A 201 19.33 -4.06 -16.17
N GLU A 202 19.93 -4.49 -15.06
CA GLU A 202 21.21 -5.21 -15.06
C GLU A 202 21.11 -6.55 -15.81
N ARG A 203 20.00 -7.30 -15.63
CA ARG A 203 19.78 -8.55 -16.35
C ARG A 203 19.52 -8.34 -17.84
N LEU A 204 18.80 -7.29 -18.21
CA LEU A 204 18.60 -6.91 -19.61
C LEU A 204 19.93 -6.49 -20.26
N ASP A 205 20.78 -5.74 -19.56
CA ASP A 205 22.11 -5.36 -20.05
C ASP A 205 23.01 -6.60 -20.21
N GLN A 206 23.01 -7.51 -19.24
CA GLN A 206 23.74 -8.78 -19.34
C GLN A 206 23.25 -9.65 -20.51
N LEU A 207 21.95 -9.74 -20.72
CA LEU A 207 21.38 -10.47 -21.86
C LEU A 207 21.75 -9.81 -23.19
N THR A 208 21.70 -8.48 -23.27
CA THR A 208 22.09 -7.72 -24.46
C THR A 208 23.56 -7.97 -24.79
N LEU A 209 24.45 -7.92 -23.79
CA LEU A 209 25.87 -8.23 -23.98
C LEU A 209 26.10 -9.67 -24.46
N ARG A 210 25.38 -10.65 -23.91
CA ARG A 210 25.49 -12.05 -24.34
C ARG A 210 24.98 -12.26 -25.77
N VAL A 211 23.92 -11.55 -26.16
CA VAL A 211 23.41 -11.57 -27.54
C VAL A 211 24.42 -10.93 -28.49
N ASP A 212 24.98 -9.77 -28.14
CA ASP A 212 26.01 -9.11 -28.96
C ASP A 212 27.27 -9.97 -29.12
N GLU A 213 27.69 -10.66 -28.06
CA GLU A 213 28.82 -11.60 -28.11
C GLU A 213 28.52 -12.80 -29.00
N ALA A 214 27.32 -13.38 -28.89
CA ALA A 214 26.88 -14.48 -29.76
C ALA A 214 26.80 -14.05 -31.23
N VAL A 215 26.30 -12.84 -31.51
CA VAL A 215 26.25 -12.27 -32.87
C VAL A 215 27.66 -12.07 -33.43
N ARG A 216 28.57 -11.44 -32.67
CA ARG A 216 29.97 -11.28 -33.10
C ARG A 216 30.67 -12.61 -33.34
N ALA A 217 30.41 -13.61 -32.48
CA ALA A 217 30.97 -14.94 -32.67
C ALA A 217 30.43 -15.61 -33.95
N ALA A 218 29.14 -15.44 -34.25
CA ALA A 218 28.53 -15.94 -35.48
C ALA A 218 29.09 -15.22 -36.72
N GLU A 219 29.19 -13.90 -36.69
CA GLU A 219 29.80 -13.09 -37.76
C GLU A 219 31.25 -13.51 -38.01
N GLY A 220 32.03 -13.74 -36.96
CA GLY A 220 33.41 -14.24 -37.06
C GLY A 220 33.48 -15.62 -37.71
N ARG A 221 32.55 -16.53 -37.37
CA ARG A 221 32.46 -17.85 -38.01
C ARG A 221 32.08 -17.73 -39.49
N ILE A 222 31.10 -16.89 -39.83
CA ILE A 222 30.69 -16.64 -41.22
C ILE A 222 31.86 -16.08 -42.02
N SER A 223 32.55 -15.06 -41.50
CA SER A 223 33.74 -14.49 -42.16
C SER A 223 34.83 -15.55 -42.35
N SER A 224 35.06 -16.44 -41.37
CA SER A 224 36.04 -17.51 -41.50
C SER A 224 35.68 -18.54 -42.57
N VAL A 225 34.37 -18.80 -42.76
CA VAL A 225 33.87 -19.69 -43.81
C VAL A 225 34.00 -19.00 -45.17
N ASP A 226 33.67 -17.71 -45.28
CA ASP A 226 33.85 -16.93 -46.50
C ASP A 226 35.33 -16.85 -46.91
N ASP A 227 36.24 -16.64 -45.96
CA ASP A 227 37.69 -16.63 -46.19
C ASP A 227 38.22 -17.99 -46.66
N ARG A 228 37.57 -19.10 -46.26
CA ARG A 228 37.91 -20.45 -46.72
C ARG A 228 37.30 -20.77 -48.09
N LEU A 229 36.06 -20.37 -48.34
CA LEU A 229 35.35 -20.64 -49.58
C LEU A 229 35.82 -19.76 -50.74
N GLY A 230 36.18 -18.50 -50.48
CA GLY A 230 36.62 -17.55 -51.50
C GLY A 230 37.81 -18.05 -52.35
N PRO A 231 38.91 -18.54 -51.74
CA PRO A 231 40.03 -19.13 -52.47
C PRO A 231 39.66 -20.42 -53.21
N LEU A 232 38.83 -21.28 -52.61
CA LEU A 232 38.39 -22.53 -53.23
C LEU A 232 37.54 -22.26 -54.48
N LEU A 233 36.64 -21.28 -54.43
CA LEU A 233 35.86 -20.84 -55.59
C LEU A 233 36.75 -20.25 -56.68
N LYS A 234 37.69 -19.36 -56.32
CA LYS A 234 38.65 -18.79 -57.29
C LYS A 234 39.52 -19.87 -57.93
N GLU A 235 39.93 -20.89 -57.18
CA GLU A 235 40.72 -22.00 -57.70
C GLU A 235 39.89 -22.90 -58.61
N ALA A 236 38.63 -23.18 -58.24
CA ALA A 236 37.70 -23.90 -59.08
C ALA A 236 37.46 -23.16 -60.42
N ASP A 237 37.23 -21.84 -60.39
CA ASP A 237 37.04 -21.01 -61.59
C ASP A 237 38.27 -20.98 -62.49
N ARG A 238 39.48 -20.83 -61.91
CA ARG A 238 40.74 -20.91 -62.65
C ARG A 238 40.89 -22.26 -63.33
N ARG A 239 40.54 -23.34 -62.62
CA ARG A 239 40.65 -24.70 -63.14
C ARG A 239 39.64 -24.98 -64.24
N ILE A 240 38.39 -24.51 -64.11
CA ILE A 240 37.37 -24.58 -65.16
C ILE A 240 37.86 -23.82 -66.40
N THR A 241 38.37 -22.60 -66.22
CA THR A 241 38.89 -21.79 -67.34
C THR A 241 40.07 -22.47 -68.03
N SER A 242 41.00 -23.07 -67.25
CA SER A 242 42.12 -23.84 -67.80
C SER A 242 41.67 -25.09 -68.54
N LEU A 243 40.70 -25.84 -68.01
CA LEU A 243 40.16 -27.04 -68.66
C LEU A 243 39.45 -26.68 -69.96
N ASN A 244 38.64 -25.62 -69.98
CA ASN A 244 38.01 -25.12 -71.19
C ASN A 244 39.05 -24.70 -72.22
N GLY A 245 40.10 -23.96 -71.83
CA GLY A 245 41.19 -23.60 -72.73
C GLY A 245 41.98 -24.80 -73.27
N GLN A 246 42.20 -25.84 -72.45
CA GLN A 246 42.83 -27.09 -72.91
C GLN A 246 41.92 -27.86 -73.87
N LEU A 247 40.62 -27.91 -73.59
CA LEU A 247 39.63 -28.57 -74.41
C LEU A 247 39.49 -27.85 -75.77
N ASP A 248 39.44 -26.52 -75.79
CA ASP A 248 39.45 -25.72 -77.02
C ASP A 248 40.74 -25.94 -77.82
N ALA A 249 41.89 -25.97 -77.16
CA ALA A 249 43.18 -26.22 -77.82
C ALA A 249 43.29 -27.65 -78.39
N GLN A 250 42.66 -28.64 -77.77
CA GLN A 250 42.64 -30.03 -78.26
C GLN A 250 41.57 -30.25 -79.34
N LEU A 251 40.44 -29.55 -79.26
CA LEU A 251 39.37 -29.63 -80.26
C LEU A 251 39.66 -28.79 -81.51
N ALA A 252 40.40 -27.68 -81.41
CA ALA A 252 40.68 -26.85 -82.57
C ALA A 252 41.36 -27.60 -83.74
N PRO A 253 42.37 -28.46 -83.53
CA PRO A 253 42.95 -29.29 -84.59
C PRO A 253 41.98 -30.32 -85.17
N SER A 254 41.13 -30.94 -84.34
CA SER A 254 40.18 -31.94 -84.81
C SER A 254 39.03 -31.31 -85.58
N ILE A 255 38.54 -30.15 -85.15
CA ILE A 255 37.56 -29.34 -85.89
C ILE A 255 38.16 -28.85 -87.21
N ALA A 256 39.37 -28.30 -87.21
CA ALA A 256 40.04 -27.88 -88.44
C ALA A 256 40.30 -29.06 -89.40
N GLY A 257 40.67 -30.23 -88.85
CA GLY A 257 40.82 -31.46 -89.61
C GLY A 257 39.50 -31.94 -90.23
N LEU A 258 38.41 -31.93 -89.47
CA LEU A 258 37.08 -32.29 -89.96
C LEU A 258 36.56 -31.28 -91.00
N GLN A 259 36.75 -29.98 -90.79
CA GLN A 259 36.42 -28.95 -91.78
C GLN A 259 37.20 -29.17 -93.07
N TYR A 260 38.51 -29.42 -92.99
CA TYR A 260 39.32 -29.74 -94.15
C TYR A 260 38.84 -31.01 -94.87
N LEU A 261 38.46 -32.06 -94.13
CA LEU A 261 37.90 -33.29 -94.71
C LEU A 261 36.54 -33.03 -95.37
N CYS A 262 35.68 -32.21 -94.77
CA CYS A 262 34.40 -31.78 -95.34
C CYS A 262 34.58 -30.95 -96.61
N ASP A 263 35.45 -29.93 -96.59
CA ASP A 263 35.78 -29.11 -97.76
C ASP A 263 36.34 -29.97 -98.90
N ARG A 264 37.21 -30.92 -98.56
CA ARG A 264 37.77 -31.87 -99.52
C ARG A 264 36.75 -32.89 -100.02
N ALA A 265 35.82 -33.32 -99.17
CA ALA A 265 34.70 -34.17 -99.58
C ALA A 265 33.75 -33.40 -100.51
N ASP A 266 33.51 -32.11 -100.27
CA ASP A 266 32.73 -31.25 -101.18
C ASP A 266 33.39 -31.10 -102.56
N ILE A 267 34.73 -31.05 -102.61
CA ILE A 267 35.51 -31.09 -103.86
C ILE A 267 35.35 -32.45 -104.58
N ILE A 268 35.42 -33.57 -103.85
CA ILE A 268 35.34 -34.92 -104.42
C ILE A 268 33.90 -35.29 -104.82
N MET A 269 32.91 -34.91 -104.02
CA MET A 269 31.48 -35.16 -104.28
C MET A 269 30.90 -34.25 -105.36
N GLY A 270 31.71 -33.35 -105.94
CA GLY A 270 31.31 -32.61 -107.12
C GLY A 270 30.17 -31.65 -106.84
N LYS A 271 30.31 -30.77 -105.85
CA LYS A 271 29.80 -29.41 -106.06
C LYS A 271 30.64 -28.81 -107.17
N ALA A 272 30.20 -29.09 -108.39
CA ALA A 272 30.79 -28.65 -109.63
C ALA A 272 30.93 -27.12 -109.61
N GLY A 273 32.16 -26.65 -109.45
CA GLY A 273 32.57 -25.51 -110.27
C GLY A 273 32.33 -25.92 -111.74
N PRO A 274 31.81 -25.03 -112.58
CA PRO A 274 31.22 -25.37 -113.88
C PRO A 274 32.17 -25.98 -114.93
N ASP A 275 33.45 -26.19 -114.61
CA ASP A 275 34.41 -26.77 -115.54
C ASP A 275 34.77 -28.20 -115.12
N GLY A 276 34.01 -29.14 -115.68
CA GLY A 276 34.21 -30.57 -115.52
C GLY A 276 35.53 -31.04 -116.12
N ALA A 277 36.44 -31.50 -115.26
CA ALA A 277 37.54 -32.35 -115.62
C ALA A 277 37.48 -33.64 -114.79
N THR A 278 37.30 -34.75 -115.49
CA THR A 278 37.25 -36.12 -114.98
C THR A 278 38.53 -36.48 -114.23
N ILE A 279 38.41 -36.73 -112.91
CA ILE A 279 39.50 -37.25 -112.08
C ILE A 279 39.67 -38.74 -112.38
N GLY A 280 40.59 -39.03 -113.30
CA GLY A 280 41.14 -40.37 -113.50
C GLY A 280 42.22 -40.68 -112.47
N GLY A 281 42.13 -41.86 -111.86
CA GLY A 281 43.29 -42.57 -111.31
C GLY A 281 43.69 -42.28 -109.87
N VAL A 282 42.79 -42.47 -108.90
CA VAL A 282 43.23 -42.76 -107.52
C VAL A 282 43.59 -44.25 -107.48
N GLY A 283 44.88 -44.56 -107.66
CA GLY A 283 45.38 -45.93 -107.58
C GLY A 283 45.15 -46.53 -106.20
N LEU A 284 44.97 -47.85 -106.15
CA LEU A 284 44.69 -48.60 -104.91
C LEU A 284 45.74 -48.34 -103.81
N SER A 285 46.98 -48.05 -104.20
CA SER A 285 48.07 -47.65 -103.29
C SER A 285 47.82 -46.33 -102.57
N ASP A 286 47.17 -45.37 -103.22
CA ASP A 286 46.87 -44.06 -102.63
C ASP A 286 45.68 -44.17 -101.66
N LEU A 287 44.73 -45.09 -101.93
CA LEU A 287 43.69 -45.47 -100.98
C LEU A 287 44.26 -46.21 -99.75
N VAL A 288 45.29 -47.03 -99.91
CA VAL A 288 45.95 -47.71 -98.78
C VAL A 288 46.72 -46.72 -97.92
N VAL A 289 47.55 -45.86 -98.50
CA VAL A 289 48.26 -44.80 -97.75
C VAL A 289 47.28 -43.86 -97.05
N ARG A 290 46.13 -43.58 -97.67
CA ARG A 290 45.03 -42.82 -97.06
C ARG A 290 44.40 -43.56 -95.89
N ALA A 291 44.15 -44.86 -96.02
CA ALA A 291 43.59 -45.68 -94.94
C ALA A 291 44.55 -45.81 -93.75
N GLU A 292 45.86 -45.86 -94.00
CA GLU A 292 46.87 -45.85 -92.93
C GLU A 292 46.94 -44.51 -92.22
N ARG A 293 46.91 -43.40 -92.96
CA ARG A 293 46.90 -42.06 -92.36
C ARG A 293 45.63 -41.78 -91.54
N THR A 294 44.46 -42.16 -92.04
CA THR A 294 43.22 -42.01 -91.25
C THR A 294 43.20 -42.93 -90.04
N LYS A 295 43.83 -44.11 -90.11
CA LYS A 295 44.02 -44.99 -88.96
C LYS A 295 44.91 -44.34 -87.90
N ASP A 296 45.99 -43.68 -88.30
CA ASP A 296 46.88 -42.97 -87.37
C ASP A 296 46.22 -41.73 -86.75
N GLU A 297 45.46 -40.96 -87.54
CA GLU A 297 44.67 -39.83 -87.05
C GLU A 297 43.55 -40.29 -86.10
N ALA A 298 42.87 -41.39 -86.40
CA ALA A 298 41.89 -42.01 -85.50
C ALA A 298 42.54 -42.53 -84.22
N ALA A 299 43.73 -43.13 -84.30
CA ALA A 299 44.48 -43.58 -83.13
C ALA A 299 44.91 -42.40 -82.24
N PHE A 300 45.27 -41.26 -82.83
CA PHE A 300 45.57 -40.03 -82.10
C PHE A 300 44.34 -39.42 -81.44
N ALA A 301 43.21 -39.33 -82.17
CA ALA A 301 41.94 -38.86 -81.62
C ALA A 301 41.45 -39.75 -80.47
N LEU A 302 41.63 -41.07 -80.56
CA LEU A 302 41.34 -41.99 -79.46
C LEU A 302 42.17 -41.68 -78.21
N ARG A 303 43.47 -41.41 -78.35
CA ARG A 303 44.32 -41.00 -77.21
C ARG A 303 43.91 -39.66 -76.60
N GLN A 304 43.46 -38.71 -77.42
CA GLN A 304 42.92 -37.44 -76.92
C GLN A 304 41.62 -37.65 -76.14
N LEU A 305 40.71 -38.48 -76.65
CA LEU A 305 39.48 -38.85 -75.95
C LEU A 305 39.77 -39.57 -74.63
N ASP A 306 40.76 -40.46 -74.59
CA ASP A 306 41.19 -41.13 -73.36
C ASP A 306 41.75 -40.12 -72.33
N SER A 307 42.54 -39.13 -72.77
CA SER A 307 43.04 -38.05 -71.91
C SER A 307 41.91 -37.18 -71.34
N VAL A 308 40.95 -36.77 -72.17
CA VAL A 308 39.76 -36.03 -71.71
C VAL A 308 38.95 -36.86 -70.72
N ARG A 309 38.85 -38.17 -70.94
CA ARG A 309 38.17 -39.09 -70.02
C ARG A 309 38.90 -39.17 -68.66
N GLU A 310 40.21 -39.30 -68.64
CA GLU A 310 41.00 -39.28 -67.40
C GLU A 310 40.87 -37.96 -66.65
N GLN A 311 40.89 -36.82 -67.35
CA GLN A 311 40.67 -35.50 -66.75
C GLN A 311 39.25 -35.35 -66.18
N ALA A 312 38.24 -35.84 -66.89
CA ALA A 312 36.86 -35.84 -66.41
C ALA A 312 36.71 -36.72 -65.16
N ASP A 313 37.36 -37.89 -65.13
CA ASP A 313 37.37 -38.76 -63.97
C ASP A 313 38.13 -38.13 -62.78
N GLN A 314 39.23 -37.41 -63.03
CA GLN A 314 39.93 -36.64 -61.99
C GLN A 314 39.08 -35.49 -61.45
N ALA A 315 38.41 -34.72 -62.31
CA ALA A 315 37.50 -33.65 -61.91
C ALA A 315 36.32 -34.20 -61.09
N ARG A 316 35.75 -35.34 -61.49
CA ARG A 316 34.71 -36.04 -60.72
C ARG A 316 35.20 -36.47 -59.34
N ARG A 317 36.43 -36.98 -59.22
CA ARG A 317 37.00 -37.33 -57.90
C ARG A 317 37.16 -36.11 -57.00
N ILE A 318 37.72 -35.02 -57.52
CA ILE A 318 37.95 -33.80 -56.73
C ILE A 318 36.63 -33.14 -56.30
N LEU A 319 35.63 -33.08 -57.20
CA LEU A 319 34.30 -32.62 -56.84
C LEU A 319 33.64 -33.56 -55.83
N GLY A 320 33.81 -34.87 -56.00
CA GLY A 320 33.35 -35.87 -55.04
C GLY A 320 33.97 -35.66 -53.65
N ASP A 321 35.27 -35.47 -53.56
CA ASP A 321 35.99 -35.23 -52.30
C ASP A 321 35.58 -33.89 -51.66
N SER A 322 35.37 -32.84 -52.46
CA SER A 322 34.90 -31.53 -51.98
C SER A 322 33.46 -31.58 -51.46
N VAL A 323 32.55 -32.24 -52.20
CA VAL A 323 31.17 -32.45 -51.76
C VAL A 323 31.13 -33.32 -50.50
N ASN A 324 31.87 -34.43 -50.48
CA ASN A 324 31.97 -35.29 -49.30
C ASN A 324 32.58 -34.56 -48.09
N GLY A 325 33.55 -33.67 -48.30
CA GLY A 325 34.13 -32.83 -47.25
C GLY A 325 33.18 -31.74 -46.73
N SER A 326 32.20 -31.33 -47.53
CA SER A 326 31.19 -30.32 -47.13
C SER A 326 30.04 -30.91 -46.33
N VAL A 327 29.72 -32.20 -46.51
CA VAL A 327 28.67 -32.91 -45.74
C VAL A 327 28.83 -32.77 -44.21
N PRO A 328 30.00 -33.05 -43.58
CA PRO A 328 30.14 -32.93 -42.13
C PRO A 328 29.98 -31.48 -41.63
N LEU A 329 30.30 -30.47 -42.45
CA LEU A 329 30.08 -29.06 -42.09
C LEU A 329 28.57 -28.73 -42.09
N ILE A 330 27.80 -29.29 -43.02
CA ILE A 330 26.34 -29.14 -43.05
C ILE A 330 25.72 -29.80 -41.81
N ASP A 331 26.20 -30.99 -41.43
CA ASP A 331 25.74 -31.69 -40.24
C ASP A 331 26.09 -30.91 -38.95
N GLU A 332 27.28 -30.30 -38.88
CA GLU A 332 27.68 -29.43 -37.75
C GLU A 332 26.78 -28.18 -37.65
N VAL A 333 26.51 -27.51 -38.77
CA VAL A 333 25.61 -26.34 -38.81
C VAL A 333 24.20 -26.73 -38.40
N ALA A 334 23.68 -27.87 -38.86
CA ALA A 334 22.37 -28.39 -38.46
C ALA A 334 22.32 -28.71 -36.95
N SER A 335 23.40 -29.28 -36.39
CA SER A 335 23.52 -29.54 -34.96
C SER A 335 23.55 -28.24 -34.13
N ILE A 336 24.29 -27.22 -34.58
CA ILE A 336 24.33 -25.91 -33.91
C ILE A 336 22.95 -25.24 -33.96
N GLN A 337 22.26 -25.31 -35.11
CA GLN A 337 20.90 -24.80 -35.24
C GLN A 337 19.95 -25.49 -34.25
N GLY A 338 19.98 -26.82 -34.15
CA GLY A 338 19.16 -27.57 -33.19
C GLY A 338 19.45 -27.20 -31.74
N HIS A 339 20.72 -26.97 -31.38
CA HIS A 339 21.08 -26.51 -30.04
C HIS A 339 20.57 -25.10 -29.75
N LEU A 340 20.67 -24.19 -30.71
CA LEU A 340 20.18 -22.81 -30.58
C LEU A 340 18.66 -22.80 -30.42
N GLU A 341 17.91 -23.53 -31.24
CA GLU A 341 16.46 -23.67 -31.14
C GLU A 341 16.04 -24.22 -29.75
N ALA A 342 16.72 -25.26 -29.27
CA ALA A 342 16.47 -25.82 -27.93
C ALA A 342 16.85 -24.85 -26.79
N SER A 343 17.87 -24.01 -26.97
CA SER A 343 18.24 -22.99 -25.99
C SER A 343 17.23 -21.84 -25.94
N ILE A 344 16.73 -21.40 -27.10
CA ILE A 344 15.71 -20.36 -27.22
C ILE A 344 14.40 -20.86 -26.62
N ALA A 345 13.97 -22.09 -26.94
CA ALA A 345 12.77 -22.68 -26.36
C ALA A 345 12.83 -22.69 -24.82
N ARG A 346 13.94 -23.15 -24.24
CA ARG A 346 14.15 -23.13 -22.77
C ARG A 346 14.15 -21.72 -22.18
N ALA A 347 14.78 -20.76 -22.85
CA ALA A 347 14.78 -19.36 -22.41
C ALA A 347 13.38 -18.75 -22.44
N THR A 348 12.59 -19.05 -23.47
CA THR A 348 11.19 -18.57 -23.57
C THR A 348 10.28 -19.22 -22.53
N GLU A 349 10.47 -20.51 -22.24
CA GLU A 349 9.73 -21.21 -21.19
C GLU A 349 10.08 -20.64 -19.81
N LEU A 350 11.38 -20.44 -19.52
CA LEU A 350 11.82 -19.80 -18.28
C LEU A 350 11.23 -18.38 -18.16
N GLY A 351 11.28 -17.59 -19.23
CA GLY A 351 10.67 -16.25 -19.27
C GLY A 351 9.17 -16.29 -18.92
N LYS A 352 8.42 -17.21 -19.53
CA LYS A 352 7.00 -17.40 -19.23
C LYS A 352 6.76 -17.79 -17.77
N THR A 353 7.52 -18.76 -17.24
CA THR A 353 7.38 -19.16 -15.81
C THR A 353 7.69 -18.02 -14.85
N THR A 354 8.69 -17.18 -15.15
CA THR A 354 9.00 -16.00 -14.31
C THR A 354 7.91 -14.94 -14.40
N GLN A 355 7.34 -14.72 -15.58
CA GLN A 355 6.21 -13.79 -15.77
C GLN A 355 4.96 -14.28 -15.02
N ASP A 356 4.65 -15.57 -15.09
CA ASP A 356 3.53 -16.18 -14.37
C ASP A 356 3.73 -16.07 -12.84
N ALA A 357 4.96 -16.30 -12.34
CA ALA A 357 5.27 -16.13 -10.92
C ALA A 357 5.13 -14.67 -10.44
N ILE A 358 5.63 -13.69 -11.20
CA ILE A 358 5.51 -12.26 -10.86
C ILE A 358 4.04 -11.81 -10.87
N THR A 359 3.26 -12.24 -11.86
CA THR A 359 1.82 -11.91 -11.92
C THR A 359 1.04 -12.54 -10.77
N GLN A 360 1.38 -13.78 -10.37
CA GLN A 360 0.81 -14.43 -9.19
C GLN A 360 1.18 -13.70 -7.88
N GLU A 361 2.43 -13.26 -7.73
CA GLU A 361 2.85 -12.51 -6.55
C GLU A 361 2.15 -11.14 -6.47
N LEU A 362 2.07 -10.41 -7.59
CA LEU A 362 1.37 -9.12 -7.65
C LEU A 362 -0.13 -9.24 -7.34
N THR A 363 -0.79 -10.28 -7.84
CA THR A 363 -2.21 -10.53 -7.52
C THR A 363 -2.39 -10.86 -6.04
N THR A 364 -1.53 -11.71 -5.47
CA THR A 364 -1.55 -12.03 -4.03
C THR A 364 -1.32 -10.80 -3.16
N GLN A 365 -0.36 -9.94 -3.50
CA GLN A 365 -0.09 -8.70 -2.78
C GLN A 365 -1.26 -7.71 -2.91
N ARG A 366 -1.85 -7.58 -4.11
CA ARG A 366 -3.03 -6.73 -4.34
C ARG A 366 -4.23 -7.18 -3.51
N ASP A 367 -4.47 -8.48 -3.43
CA ASP A 367 -5.58 -9.04 -2.65
C ASP A 367 -5.36 -8.80 -1.15
N ALA A 368 -4.14 -8.98 -0.65
CA ALA A 368 -3.79 -8.69 0.74
C ALA A 368 -4.00 -7.21 1.10
N VAL A 369 -3.58 -6.28 0.22
CA VAL A 369 -3.80 -4.84 0.41
C VAL A 369 -5.29 -4.49 0.36
N THR A 370 -6.03 -5.07 -0.58
CA THR A 370 -7.48 -4.85 -0.71
C THR A 370 -8.22 -5.34 0.54
N GLN A 371 -7.83 -6.50 1.09
CA GLN A 371 -8.36 -7.03 2.33
C GLN A 371 -8.05 -6.13 3.53
N ALA A 372 -6.81 -5.63 3.64
CA ALA A 372 -6.41 -4.73 4.72
C ALA A 372 -7.17 -3.39 4.68
N ILE A 373 -7.37 -2.82 3.48
CA ILE A 373 -8.19 -1.62 3.28
C ILE A 373 -9.65 -1.90 3.67
N GLY A 374 -10.18 -3.06 3.30
CA GLY A 374 -11.51 -3.51 3.70
C GLY A 374 -11.68 -3.56 5.22
N GLN A 375 -10.73 -4.17 5.92
CA GLN A 375 -10.73 -4.23 7.39
C GLN A 375 -10.65 -2.84 8.02
N LEU A 376 -9.75 -1.98 7.54
CA LEU A 376 -9.61 -0.61 8.04
C LEU A 376 -10.89 0.22 7.85
N SER A 377 -11.62 0.00 6.75
CA SER A 377 -12.90 0.68 6.49
C SER A 377 -13.97 0.27 7.49
N VAL A 378 -14.06 -1.03 7.79
CA VAL A 378 -15.00 -1.58 8.78
C VAL A 378 -14.66 -1.04 10.18
N ASP A 379 -13.39 -1.04 10.55
CA ASP A 379 -12.95 -0.51 11.85
C ASP A 379 -13.20 0.99 11.97
N SER A 380 -13.00 1.75 10.88
CA SER A 380 -13.31 3.19 10.85
C SER A 380 -14.80 3.47 10.98
N GLU A 381 -15.67 2.67 10.36
CA GLU A 381 -17.12 2.81 10.50
C GLU A 381 -17.55 2.47 11.93
N ARG A 382 -17.01 1.38 12.50
CA ARG A 382 -17.24 1.01 13.90
C ARG A 382 -16.87 2.13 14.85
N LEU A 383 -15.63 2.65 14.75
CA LEU A 383 -15.18 3.77 15.59
C LEU A 383 -16.04 5.02 15.41
N ARG A 384 -16.51 5.30 14.19
CA ARG A 384 -17.42 6.41 13.93
C ARG A 384 -18.77 6.21 14.63
N THR A 385 -19.33 5.00 14.59
CA THR A 385 -20.59 4.68 15.28
C THR A 385 -20.43 4.76 16.80
N GLU A 386 -19.34 4.24 17.35
CA GLU A 386 -19.00 4.32 18.77
C GLU A 386 -18.88 5.79 19.22
N LEU A 387 -18.09 6.60 18.49
CA LEU A 387 -17.91 8.02 18.81
C LEU A 387 -19.22 8.82 18.69
N THR A 388 -20.05 8.52 17.69
CA THR A 388 -21.36 9.18 17.54
C THR A 388 -22.27 8.85 18.73
N GLY A 389 -22.27 7.58 19.17
CA GLY A 389 -23.01 7.13 20.36
C GLY A 389 -22.52 7.82 21.64
N GLU A 390 -21.20 7.96 21.83
CA GLU A 390 -20.63 8.68 22.98
C GLU A 390 -21.01 10.17 22.98
N ILE A 391 -21.00 10.82 21.81
CA ILE A 391 -21.41 12.23 21.67
C ILE A 391 -22.90 12.41 22.01
N GLU A 392 -23.77 11.52 21.52
CA GLU A 392 -25.20 11.54 21.85
C GLU A 392 -25.43 11.34 23.36
N ASN A 393 -24.73 10.38 23.96
CA ASN A 393 -24.77 10.15 25.40
C ASN A 393 -24.30 11.37 26.21
N ALA A 394 -23.21 12.02 25.78
CA ALA A 394 -22.72 13.24 26.41
C ALA A 394 -23.74 14.40 26.29
N HIS A 395 -24.41 14.53 25.14
CA HIS A 395 -25.47 15.53 24.95
C HIS A 395 -26.69 15.25 25.84
N LEU A 396 -27.12 14.00 25.97
CA LEU A 396 -28.20 13.61 26.87
C LEU A 396 -27.85 13.89 28.34
N ALA A 397 -26.63 13.57 28.76
CA ALA A 397 -26.12 13.89 30.09
C ALA A 397 -26.09 15.40 30.35
N ARG A 398 -25.65 16.20 29.38
CA ARG A 398 -25.64 17.67 29.48
C ARG A 398 -27.05 18.25 29.56
N ARG A 399 -28.00 17.75 28.76
CA ARG A 399 -29.41 18.19 28.83
C ARG A 399 -30.01 17.85 30.20
N ALA A 400 -29.78 16.65 30.71
CA ALA A 400 -30.23 16.25 32.05
C ALA A 400 -29.64 17.15 33.14
N ALA A 401 -28.33 17.46 33.06
CA ALA A 401 -27.68 18.38 33.98
C ALA A 401 -28.25 19.81 33.90
N SER A 402 -28.52 20.33 32.70
CA SER A 402 -29.14 21.65 32.54
C SER A 402 -30.56 21.71 33.10
N GLN A 403 -31.34 20.64 32.92
CA GLN A 403 -32.70 20.57 33.48
C GLN A 403 -32.67 20.49 35.01
N ALA A 404 -31.70 19.76 35.58
CA ALA A 404 -31.46 19.75 37.03
C ALA A 404 -31.02 21.13 37.56
N ALA A 405 -30.22 21.87 36.80
CA ALA A 405 -29.82 23.23 37.18
C ALA A 405 -31.01 24.20 37.19
N VAL A 406 -31.85 24.20 36.13
CA VAL A 406 -33.05 25.06 36.05
C VAL A 406 -34.03 24.73 37.18
N THR A 407 -34.32 23.44 37.41
CA THR A 407 -35.20 23.04 38.52
C THR A 407 -34.61 23.40 39.89
N GLY A 408 -33.28 23.36 40.04
CA GLY A 408 -32.59 23.85 41.22
C GLY A 408 -32.72 25.36 41.42
N GLU A 409 -32.57 26.16 40.35
CA GLU A 409 -32.75 27.62 40.39
C GLU A 409 -34.20 28.02 40.67
N GLU A 410 -35.18 27.33 40.07
CA GLU A 410 -36.60 27.55 40.34
C GLU A 410 -36.95 27.27 41.81
N ALA A 411 -36.44 26.14 42.34
CA ALA A 411 -36.60 25.80 43.75
C ALA A 411 -35.93 26.84 44.67
N ALA A 412 -34.70 27.25 44.37
CA ALA A 412 -34.01 28.29 45.12
C ALA A 412 -34.77 29.63 45.08
N GLY A 413 -35.27 30.04 43.91
CA GLY A 413 -36.07 31.25 43.76
C GLY A 413 -37.44 31.17 44.43
N HIS A 414 -38.03 29.99 44.55
CA HIS A 414 -39.25 29.78 45.34
C HIS A 414 -38.95 29.90 46.84
N LEU A 415 -37.86 29.28 47.31
CA LEU A 415 -37.38 29.40 48.69
C LEU A 415 -37.10 30.86 49.09
N THR A 416 -36.41 31.63 48.23
CA THR A 416 -36.16 33.06 48.49
C THR A 416 -37.47 33.84 48.58
N ARG A 417 -38.43 33.61 47.67
CA ARG A 417 -39.75 34.27 47.73
C ARG A 417 -40.55 33.89 48.98
N LEU A 418 -40.44 32.64 49.43
CA LEU A 418 -41.04 32.21 50.69
C LEU A 418 -40.35 32.88 51.88
N LEU A 419 -39.02 32.99 51.88
CA LEU A 419 -38.26 33.71 52.91
C LEU A 419 -38.64 35.20 52.95
N ASP A 420 -38.72 35.89 51.81
CA ASP A 420 -39.14 37.29 51.72
C ASP A 420 -40.58 37.48 52.23
N ARG A 421 -41.49 36.54 51.93
CA ARG A 421 -42.86 36.56 52.48
C ARG A 421 -42.90 36.34 53.99
N LEU A 422 -41.93 35.61 54.53
CA LEU A 422 -41.80 35.35 55.96
C LEU A 422 -41.01 36.44 56.69
N GLU A 423 -40.26 37.29 55.99
CA GLU A 423 -39.46 38.38 56.56
C GLU A 423 -40.26 39.37 57.44
N PRO A 424 -41.47 39.84 57.05
CA PRO A 424 -42.28 40.72 57.90
C PRO A 424 -42.73 40.03 59.20
N TRP A 425 -42.88 38.71 59.13
CA TRP A 425 -43.25 37.86 60.26
C TRP A 425 -42.03 37.41 61.06
N HIS A 426 -40.81 37.66 60.58
CA HIS A 426 -39.59 37.23 61.25
C HIS A 426 -39.51 37.78 62.66
N GLY A 427 -39.97 39.02 62.87
CA GLY A 427 -40.09 39.62 64.21
C GLY A 427 -41.13 38.95 65.12
N VAL A 428 -42.19 38.35 64.57
CA VAL A 428 -43.25 37.61 65.30
C VAL A 428 -42.87 36.13 65.48
N LEU A 429 -42.08 35.57 64.56
CA LEU A 429 -41.59 34.19 64.60
C LEU A 429 -40.36 34.04 65.49
N LEU A 430 -39.51 35.08 65.52
CA LEU A 430 -38.44 35.24 66.51
C LEU A 430 -38.95 35.91 67.78
N ALA A 431 -40.17 36.50 67.76
CA ALA A 431 -40.82 36.92 68.99
C ALA A 431 -40.91 35.68 69.85
N PRO A 432 -40.28 35.70 71.01
CA PRO A 432 -39.93 34.44 71.60
C PRO A 432 -41.14 33.77 72.30
N THR A 433 -42.32 34.41 72.26
CA THR A 433 -43.61 33.81 72.60
C THR A 433 -43.80 32.57 71.74
N GLY A 434 -43.68 31.38 72.35
CA GLY A 434 -43.64 30.09 71.66
C GLY A 434 -44.71 29.92 70.57
N SER A 435 -44.38 29.16 69.54
CA SER A 435 -45.17 28.87 68.32
C SER A 435 -46.61 28.36 68.54
N ASP A 436 -47.00 28.19 69.79
CA ASP A 436 -48.31 27.71 70.22
C ASP A 436 -49.34 28.82 70.43
N ASN A 437 -48.90 30.07 70.57
CA ASN A 437 -49.78 31.25 70.63
C ASN A 437 -49.83 32.05 69.32
N LEU A 438 -49.34 31.48 68.21
CA LEU A 438 -49.57 32.05 66.88
C LEU A 438 -51.07 31.96 66.58
N PRO A 439 -51.73 33.06 66.20
CA PRO A 439 -53.11 33.03 65.73
C PRO A 439 -53.28 31.91 64.70
N LEU A 440 -54.33 31.08 64.84
CA LEU A 440 -54.67 29.97 63.93
C LEU A 440 -54.33 30.25 62.44
N PRO A 441 -54.71 31.41 61.85
CA PRO A 441 -54.38 31.69 60.45
C PRO A 441 -52.88 31.70 60.13
N LEU A 442 -52.01 32.12 61.06
CA LEU A 442 -50.56 32.09 60.86
C LEU A 442 -49.99 30.68 60.96
N ARG A 443 -50.55 29.84 61.83
CA ARG A 443 -50.14 28.43 61.96
C ARG A 443 -50.48 27.64 60.70
N ASP A 444 -51.64 27.92 60.11
CA ASP A 444 -52.05 27.32 58.84
C ASP A 444 -51.15 27.75 57.68
N VAL A 445 -50.77 29.04 57.62
CA VAL A 445 -49.81 29.54 56.61
C VAL A 445 -48.43 28.89 56.80
N LEU A 446 -47.92 28.77 58.03
CA LEU A 446 -46.63 28.14 58.31
C LEU A 446 -46.61 26.65 57.97
N ASN A 447 -47.70 25.94 58.30
CA ASN A 447 -47.85 24.54 57.92
C ASN A 447 -47.98 24.37 56.40
N ALA A 448 -48.71 25.25 55.71
CA ALA A 448 -48.78 25.26 54.26
C ALA A 448 -47.41 25.48 53.63
N VAL A 449 -46.66 26.49 54.08
CA VAL A 449 -45.28 26.75 53.62
C VAL A 449 -44.37 25.57 53.91
N ARG A 450 -44.48 24.93 55.08
CA ARG A 450 -43.67 23.74 55.42
C ARG A 450 -43.99 22.55 54.52
N VAL A 451 -45.25 22.36 54.16
CA VAL A 451 -45.68 21.30 53.24
C VAL A 451 -45.19 21.59 51.82
N GLU A 452 -45.28 22.83 51.35
CA GLU A 452 -44.73 23.26 50.06
C GLU A 452 -43.20 23.10 50.01
N LEU A 453 -42.48 23.54 51.04
CA LEU A 453 -41.03 23.43 51.14
C LEU A 453 -40.56 21.97 51.15
N LYS A 454 -41.27 21.09 51.88
CA LYS A 454 -41.01 19.63 51.83
C LYS A 454 -41.26 19.04 50.45
N ARG A 455 -42.32 19.46 49.77
CA ARG A 455 -42.66 19.01 48.42
C ARG A 455 -41.57 19.43 47.42
N ASP A 456 -41.12 20.67 47.49
CA ASP A 456 -40.10 21.20 46.57
C ASP A 456 -38.73 20.58 46.83
N LEU A 457 -38.32 20.41 48.10
CA LEU A 457 -37.09 19.71 48.45
C LEU A 457 -37.12 18.22 48.03
N ALA A 458 -38.28 17.55 48.16
CA ALA A 458 -38.44 16.19 47.66
C ALA A 458 -38.36 16.13 46.13
N GLY A 459 -38.89 17.15 45.43
CA GLY A 459 -38.75 17.31 43.98
C GLY A 459 -37.29 17.46 43.54
N VAL A 460 -36.53 18.35 44.19
CA VAL A 460 -35.10 18.56 43.93
C VAL A 460 -34.29 17.29 44.23
N ALA A 461 -34.54 16.63 45.35
CA ALA A 461 -33.86 15.38 45.70
C ALA A 461 -34.14 14.26 44.69
N SER A 462 -35.37 14.14 44.20
CA SER A 462 -35.74 13.20 43.14
C SER A 462 -35.01 13.50 41.82
N ALA A 463 -34.95 14.77 41.43
CA ALA A 463 -34.23 15.20 40.22
C ALA A 463 -32.73 14.89 40.31
N LEU A 464 -32.09 15.18 41.46
CA LEU A 464 -30.68 14.86 41.69
C LEU A 464 -30.41 13.34 41.70
N ARG A 465 -31.33 12.55 42.27
CA ARG A 465 -31.23 11.09 42.26
C ARG A 465 -31.35 10.51 40.86
N ALA A 466 -32.26 11.05 40.03
CA ALA A 466 -32.40 10.66 38.64
C ALA A 466 -31.16 11.01 37.79
N VAL A 467 -30.49 12.13 38.10
CA VAL A 467 -29.20 12.48 37.49
C VAL A 467 -28.11 11.50 37.94
N ALA A 468 -28.03 11.19 39.23
CA ALA A 468 -27.04 10.26 39.79
C ALA A 468 -27.18 8.85 39.20
N GLU A 469 -28.40 8.31 39.15
CA GLU A 469 -28.67 6.97 38.59
C GLU A 469 -28.35 6.90 37.09
N ARG A 470 -28.59 7.98 36.33
CA ARG A 470 -28.17 8.05 34.93
C ARG A 470 -26.66 8.10 34.78
N THR A 471 -25.95 8.84 35.64
CA THR A 471 -24.48 8.87 35.60
C THR A 471 -23.87 7.53 35.99
N GLU A 472 -24.49 6.81 36.92
CA GLU A 472 -24.07 5.47 37.33
C GLU A 472 -24.26 4.46 36.18
N LYS A 473 -25.40 4.50 35.47
CA LYS A 473 -25.62 3.66 34.27
C LYS A 473 -24.60 3.93 33.15
N VAL A 474 -24.14 5.17 32.99
CA VAL A 474 -23.08 5.51 32.03
C VAL A 474 -21.74 4.90 32.48
N LEU A 475 -21.41 4.97 33.77
CA LEU A 475 -20.21 4.36 34.35
C LEU A 475 -20.23 2.82 34.27
N GLU A 476 -21.38 2.18 34.50
CA GLU A 476 -21.55 0.73 34.36
C GLU A 476 -21.42 0.28 32.89
N ALA A 477 -21.97 1.05 31.95
CA ALA A 477 -21.80 0.79 30.52
C ALA A 477 -20.34 0.94 30.06
N GLU A 478 -19.61 1.90 30.62
CA GLU A 478 -18.20 2.14 30.30
C GLU A 478 -17.29 1.05 30.89
N THR A 479 -17.55 0.61 32.12
CA THR A 479 -16.79 -0.49 32.75
C THR A 479 -17.03 -1.83 32.06
N THR A 480 -18.25 -2.12 31.63
CA THR A 480 -18.55 -3.34 30.86
C THR A 480 -17.97 -3.31 29.44
N ALA A 481 -17.83 -2.14 28.82
CA ALA A 481 -17.17 -2.00 27.52
C ALA A 481 -15.65 -2.23 27.59
N VAL A 482 -14.99 -1.89 28.72
CA VAL A 482 -13.55 -2.07 28.90
C VAL A 482 -13.16 -3.55 29.05
N ASP A 483 -13.99 -4.37 29.70
CA ASP A 483 -13.72 -5.81 29.87
C ASP A 483 -13.90 -6.63 28.58
N VAL A 484 -14.59 -6.11 27.57
CA VAL A 484 -14.75 -6.79 26.25
C VAL A 484 -13.56 -6.54 25.32
N VAL A 485 -12.68 -5.58 25.63
CA VAL A 485 -11.52 -5.20 24.81
C VAL A 485 -10.19 -5.65 25.43
N THR A 486 -10.17 -6.68 26.27
CA THR A 486 -8.95 -7.51 26.32
C THR A 486 -8.90 -8.31 25.03
N PRO A 487 -8.03 -7.96 24.06
CA PRO A 487 -7.80 -8.85 22.93
C PRO A 487 -7.32 -10.17 23.52
N GLU A 488 -8.13 -11.21 23.40
CA GLU A 488 -7.64 -12.57 23.48
C GLU A 488 -6.48 -12.61 22.47
N ASP A 489 -5.27 -12.65 23.01
CA ASP A 489 -3.99 -12.77 22.31
C ASP A 489 -3.89 -14.17 21.67
N LYS A 490 -4.91 -14.53 20.87
CA LYS A 490 -4.79 -15.50 19.80
C LYS A 490 -4.07 -14.76 18.68
N ALA A 491 -2.77 -14.61 18.86
CA ALA A 491 -1.86 -14.48 17.75
C ALA A 491 -2.34 -15.44 16.65
N PRO A 492 -2.67 -14.97 15.44
CA PRO A 492 -2.86 -15.89 14.34
C PRO A 492 -1.56 -16.67 14.29
N ALA A 493 -1.66 -18.00 14.42
CA ALA A 493 -0.58 -18.89 14.07
C ALA A 493 -0.19 -18.49 12.65
N VAL A 494 0.85 -17.65 12.55
CA VAL A 494 1.59 -17.42 11.33
C VAL A 494 2.06 -18.82 11.01
N ALA A 495 1.33 -19.46 10.10
CA ALA A 495 1.78 -20.63 9.41
C ALA A 495 3.19 -20.24 8.97
N GLN A 496 4.18 -20.88 9.61
CA GLN A 496 5.53 -20.95 9.11
C GLN A 496 5.35 -21.39 7.67
N VAL A 497 5.41 -20.42 6.75
CA VAL A 497 5.70 -20.71 5.36
C VAL A 497 7.04 -21.40 5.45
N ALA A 498 6.95 -22.72 5.27
CA ALA A 498 8.07 -23.63 5.31
C ALA A 498 9.21 -22.95 4.57
N SER A 499 10.33 -22.78 5.28
CA SER A 499 11.62 -22.64 4.63
C SER A 499 11.71 -23.79 3.64
N THR A 500 11.45 -23.50 2.38
CA THR A 500 11.73 -24.37 1.26
C THR A 500 13.21 -24.67 1.38
N GLU A 501 13.52 -25.91 1.75
CA GLU A 501 14.88 -26.44 1.73
C GLU A 501 15.52 -26.03 0.40
N PRO A 502 16.75 -25.51 0.41
CA PRO A 502 17.50 -25.39 -0.83
C PRO A 502 17.65 -26.80 -1.39
N VAL A 503 17.03 -27.03 -2.55
CA VAL A 503 17.24 -28.24 -3.36
C VAL A 503 18.75 -28.46 -3.44
N PRO A 504 19.29 -29.60 -2.97
CA PRO A 504 20.69 -29.89 -3.16
C PRO A 504 20.94 -29.92 -4.67
N VAL A 505 21.79 -29.03 -5.14
CA VAL A 505 22.39 -29.10 -6.46
C VAL A 505 23.16 -30.42 -6.47
N SER A 506 22.51 -31.47 -6.95
CA SER A 506 23.17 -32.73 -7.25
C SER A 506 24.26 -32.42 -8.25
N GLU A 507 25.49 -32.68 -7.80
CA GLU A 507 26.67 -32.85 -8.63
C GLU A 507 26.28 -33.61 -9.90
N ILE A 508 26.25 -32.89 -11.03
CA ILE A 508 26.36 -33.51 -12.33
C ILE A 508 27.83 -33.92 -12.42
N GLU A 509 28.13 -35.11 -11.88
CA GLU A 509 29.35 -35.84 -12.18
C GLU A 509 29.42 -36.01 -13.70
N SER A 510 30.24 -35.14 -14.29
CA SER A 510 30.80 -35.27 -15.62
C SER A 510 31.62 -36.56 -15.71
N LYS A 511 30.94 -37.70 -15.94
CA LYS A 511 31.57 -38.88 -16.53
C LYS A 511 31.90 -38.57 -17.99
N GLY A 512 33.06 -37.95 -18.18
CA GLY A 512 33.75 -37.99 -19.45
C GLY A 512 34.20 -39.42 -19.69
N ASP A 513 33.59 -40.09 -20.67
CA ASP A 513 34.19 -41.23 -21.35
C ASP A 513 35.15 -40.67 -22.42
N PRO A 514 36.46 -40.94 -22.33
CA PRO A 514 37.37 -40.73 -23.43
C PRO A 514 37.60 -42.08 -24.11
N THR A 515 37.10 -42.27 -25.32
CA THR A 515 37.65 -43.33 -26.19
C THR A 515 37.74 -42.86 -27.65
N PRO A 516 38.74 -43.42 -28.37
CA PRO A 516 39.56 -42.70 -29.36
C PRO A 516 38.99 -42.61 -30.77
#